data_AF-A0A5N8HKM0-F1
#
_entry.id   AF-A0A5N8HKM0-F1
#
_cell.length_a   1.000
_cell.length_b   1.000
_cell.length_c   1.000
_cell.angle_alpha   90.00
_cell.angle_beta   90.00
_cell.angle_gamma   90.00
#
_symmetry.space_group_name_H-M   'P 1'
#
loop_
_entity.id
_entity.type
_entity.pdbx_description
1 polymer ?
#
loop_
_entity_poly.entity_id
_entity_poly.type
_entity_poly.pdbx_seq_one_letter_code
_entity_poly.pdbx_strand_id
1 'polypeptide(L)'
;LRHTEILPLYARLSNSEQNRVFQSHSGRRIVLATNVAETSLTVPGIKYVIDPGTARISRYSYRTKVQRLPIEPISQASANQRKGRCGRVSEGICIRLYSEDDFLSRPEFTDPEILRTNLASVILQMTALGLGDIAAFPFVEAPDKRNIQDGVRLLEELGAITTDEQASAYKLTPLGRQLSQLPVDPRLARMVLEAQKHGCVREAMIITSALSIQDPRERPMDKQQASDEKHRRFHDKESDFLAFVNLWNYLGEQQKALSSNAFRRLCRTDYLNYLRVREWQDIYTQLRQVVKELGIPVNSEPAEYREIHIALLTGLLSHIGMKDADKQEYTGARNARFSIFPGSGLFKKPPKWVMVAELVETSRLWGRIAARIDPEWVEPVAQHLIKRTYSEPHWERAQGAVMATEKVTVYGLPIVAAR
;
A
#
# COMPACT_ATOMS: atom_id res chain seq x y z
N LEU A 1 8.60 15.77 36.95
CA LEU A 1 7.28 16.30 37.39
C LEU A 1 6.49 15.14 38.02
N ARG A 2 6.31 15.10 39.34
CA ARG A 2 5.73 13.94 40.07
C ARG A 2 4.23 13.69 39.81
N HIS A 3 3.51 14.62 39.19
CA HIS A 3 2.07 14.52 38.87
C HIS A 3 1.78 14.82 37.39
N THR A 4 2.63 14.32 36.48
CA THR A 4 2.45 14.53 35.03
C THR A 4 2.48 13.21 34.29
N GLU A 5 1.42 12.92 33.56
CA GLU A 5 1.32 11.78 32.65
C GLU A 5 1.55 12.23 31.21
N ILE A 6 2.38 11.52 30.45
CA ILE A 6 2.63 11.78 29.03
C ILE A 6 2.13 10.57 28.24
N LEU A 7 1.19 10.80 27.32
CA LEU A 7 0.55 9.75 26.52
C LEU A 7 0.69 10.04 25.02
N PRO A 8 1.12 9.06 24.20
CA PRO A 8 1.07 9.20 22.75
C PRO A 8 -0.36 8.98 22.21
N LEU A 9 -0.70 9.60 21.08
CA LEU A 9 -1.94 9.33 20.33
C LEU A 9 -1.72 9.36 18.81
N TYR A 10 -1.65 8.19 18.19
CA TYR A 10 -1.52 8.03 16.74
C TYR A 10 -2.13 6.71 16.25
N ALA A 11 -2.47 6.64 14.96
CA ALA A 11 -3.28 5.55 14.38
C ALA A 11 -2.71 4.13 14.59
N ARG A 12 -1.38 3.99 14.72
CA ARG A 12 -0.73 2.68 14.92
C ARG A 12 -0.78 2.15 16.36
N LEU A 13 -1.18 2.96 17.34
CA LEU A 13 -1.31 2.49 18.72
C LEU A 13 -2.36 1.40 18.84
N SER A 14 -2.17 0.48 19.79
CA SER A 14 -3.18 -0.51 20.13
C SER A 14 -4.44 0.19 20.66
N ASN A 15 -5.60 -0.46 20.53
CA ASN A 15 -6.86 0.11 21.04
C ASN A 15 -6.80 0.38 22.55
N SER A 16 -6.08 -0.47 23.31
CA SER A 16 -5.83 -0.25 24.74
C SER A 16 -5.08 1.06 24.99
N GLU A 17 -4.02 1.34 24.23
CA GLU A 17 -3.21 2.54 24.40
C GLU A 17 -3.94 3.80 23.94
N GLN A 18 -4.67 3.73 22.83
CA GLN A 18 -5.52 4.84 22.38
C GLN A 18 -6.56 5.17 23.45
N ASN A 19 -7.17 4.18 24.11
CA ASN A 19 -8.18 4.42 25.13
C ASN A 19 -7.64 5.06 26.41
N ARG A 20 -6.34 4.98 26.70
CA ARG A 20 -5.74 5.60 27.90
C ARG A 20 -5.96 7.10 27.95
N VAL A 21 -6.01 7.77 26.79
CA VAL A 21 -6.22 9.23 26.73
C VAL A 21 -7.60 9.66 27.22
N PHE A 22 -8.59 8.75 27.19
CA PHE A 22 -9.97 9.02 27.63
C PHE A 22 -10.22 8.65 29.11
N GLN A 23 -9.31 7.92 29.74
CA GLN A 23 -9.48 7.52 31.15
C GLN A 23 -9.32 8.71 32.09
N SER A 24 -10.09 8.74 33.17
CA SER A 24 -9.95 9.74 34.23
C SER A 24 -8.52 9.75 34.79
N HIS A 25 -8.01 10.94 35.13
CA HIS A 25 -6.68 11.10 35.70
C HIS A 25 -6.68 12.18 36.78
N SER A 26 -5.67 12.12 37.65
CA SER A 26 -5.34 13.20 38.57
C SER A 26 -4.10 13.96 38.07
N GLY A 27 -4.05 15.27 38.31
CA GLY A 27 -2.94 16.11 37.89
C GLY A 27 -2.90 16.40 36.38
N ARG A 28 -1.70 16.68 35.86
CA ARG A 28 -1.50 17.16 34.49
C ARG A 28 -1.33 16.00 33.52
N ARG A 29 -2.08 15.99 32.42
CA ARG A 29 -1.86 15.06 31.30
C ARG A 29 -1.39 15.81 30.07
N ILE A 30 -0.36 15.29 29.40
CA ILE A 30 0.16 15.78 28.13
C ILE A 30 -0.07 14.70 27.10
N VAL A 31 -0.91 14.98 26.10
CA VAL A 31 -1.17 14.04 24.99
C VAL A 31 -0.37 14.49 23.77
N LEU A 32 0.56 13.65 23.33
CA LEU A 32 1.37 13.85 22.13
C LEU A 32 0.65 13.20 20.95
N ALA A 33 -0.15 13.99 20.23
CA ALA A 33 -1.05 13.50 19.19
C ALA A 33 -0.62 13.85 17.76
N THR A 34 -0.97 12.96 16.83
CA THR A 34 -1.04 13.28 15.39
C THR A 34 -2.36 13.98 15.06
N ASN A 35 -2.61 14.27 13.78
CA ASN A 35 -3.89 14.79 13.29
C ASN A 35 -5.11 13.88 13.57
N VAL A 36 -4.92 12.68 14.11
CA VAL A 36 -6.01 11.84 14.67
C VAL A 36 -6.82 12.57 15.74
N ALA A 37 -6.20 13.47 16.52
CA ALA A 37 -6.90 14.29 17.51
C ALA A 37 -7.63 15.51 16.91
N GLU A 38 -7.41 15.81 15.63
CA GLU A 38 -7.93 17.02 14.97
C GLU A 38 -9.41 16.92 14.63
N THR A 39 -9.90 15.74 14.24
CA THR A 39 -11.28 15.53 13.78
C THR A 39 -11.95 14.40 14.55
N SER A 40 -11.42 13.18 14.44
CA SER A 40 -12.11 11.93 14.73
C SER A 40 -12.28 11.60 16.22
N LEU A 41 -11.51 12.24 17.10
CA LEU A 41 -11.53 11.96 18.53
C LEU A 41 -11.63 13.24 19.36
N THR A 42 -12.32 13.14 20.48
CA THR A 42 -12.48 14.21 21.47
C THR A 42 -11.91 13.75 22.78
N VAL A 43 -10.66 14.13 23.03
CA VAL A 43 -10.03 13.89 24.34
C VAL A 43 -10.69 14.85 25.35
N PRO A 44 -11.26 14.33 26.46
CA PRO A 44 -11.88 15.18 27.47
C PRO A 44 -10.83 15.99 28.23
N GLY A 45 -11.23 17.16 28.75
CA GLY A 45 -10.39 17.96 29.65
C GLY A 45 -9.20 18.68 29.00
N ILE A 46 -9.16 18.80 27.67
CA ILE A 46 -8.12 19.56 26.98
C ILE A 46 -8.37 21.05 27.20
N LYS A 47 -7.49 21.69 28.00
CA LYS A 47 -7.48 23.14 28.25
C LYS A 47 -6.37 23.87 27.49
N TYR A 48 -5.31 23.16 27.10
CA TYR A 48 -4.16 23.73 26.41
C TYR A 48 -3.87 22.92 25.15
N VAL A 49 -3.68 23.60 24.02
CA VAL A 49 -3.20 23.02 22.76
C VAL A 49 -1.88 23.69 22.40
N ILE A 50 -0.88 22.88 22.05
CA ILE A 50 0.39 23.36 21.49
C ILE A 50 0.40 22.88 20.05
N ASP A 51 0.33 23.82 19.11
CA ASP A 51 0.26 23.52 17.68
C ASP A 51 1.60 23.86 17.00
N PRO A 52 2.40 22.86 16.60
CA PRO A 52 3.62 23.08 15.83
C PRO A 52 3.34 23.56 14.39
N GLY A 53 2.10 23.50 13.92
CA GLY A 53 1.73 24.04 12.61
C GLY A 53 2.08 23.14 11.42
N THR A 54 2.54 21.92 11.64
CA THR A 54 2.86 20.96 10.56
C THR A 54 2.07 19.67 10.68
N ALA A 55 1.91 18.96 9.56
CA ALA A 55 1.37 17.61 9.51
C ALA A 55 2.09 16.79 8.44
N ARG A 56 2.05 15.46 8.59
CA ARG A 56 2.48 14.54 7.54
C ARG A 56 1.29 14.27 6.63
N ILE A 57 1.36 14.71 5.37
CA ILE A 57 0.26 14.60 4.41
C ILE A 57 0.65 13.59 3.33
N SER A 58 -0.24 12.64 3.04
CA SER A 58 -0.05 11.72 1.92
C SER A 58 -0.25 12.45 0.60
N ARG A 59 0.77 12.40 -0.26
CA ARG A 59 0.71 12.94 -1.62
C ARG A 59 1.19 11.91 -2.64
N TYR A 60 0.44 11.75 -3.72
CA TYR A 60 0.84 10.97 -4.87
C TYR A 60 1.62 11.81 -5.89
N SER A 61 2.73 11.28 -6.40
CA SER A 61 3.50 11.91 -7.46
C SER A 61 3.28 11.17 -8.77
N TYR A 62 2.57 11.79 -9.72
CA TYR A 62 2.34 11.21 -11.05
C TYR A 62 3.64 11.00 -11.85
N ARG A 63 4.69 11.78 -11.57
CA ARG A 63 6.00 11.68 -12.27
C ARG A 63 6.77 10.43 -11.86
N THR A 64 6.86 10.21 -10.56
CA THR A 64 7.59 9.07 -9.99
C THR A 64 6.69 7.85 -9.76
N LYS A 65 5.36 8.02 -9.89
CA LYS A 65 4.31 7.05 -9.58
C LYS A 65 4.37 6.49 -8.15
N VAL A 66 4.84 7.31 -7.20
CA VAL A 66 5.15 6.91 -5.83
C VAL A 66 4.32 7.73 -4.84
N GLN A 67 3.94 7.09 -3.73
CA GLN A 67 3.32 7.77 -2.60
C GLN A 67 4.39 8.39 -1.70
N ARG A 68 4.22 9.67 -1.40
CA ARG A 68 5.12 10.46 -0.58
C ARG A 68 4.42 10.84 0.71
N LEU A 69 5.20 10.91 1.79
CA LEU A 69 4.71 11.35 3.10
C LEU A 69 5.54 12.54 3.62
N PRO A 70 5.55 13.68 2.90
CA PRO A 70 6.23 14.89 3.34
C PRO A 70 5.61 15.46 4.62
N ILE A 71 6.41 16.23 5.34
CA ILE A 71 5.95 17.07 6.45
C ILE A 71 5.76 18.48 5.87
N GLU A 72 4.54 18.98 5.95
CA GLU A 72 4.13 20.26 5.35
C GLU A 72 3.40 21.13 6.38
N PRO A 73 3.38 22.46 6.20
CA PRO A 73 2.50 23.34 6.96
C PRO A 73 1.03 22.94 6.81
N ILE A 74 0.27 23.02 7.90
CA ILE A 74 -1.18 22.81 7.88
C ILE A 74 -1.92 24.03 7.32
N SER A 75 -3.11 23.80 6.77
CA SER A 75 -4.03 24.86 6.36
C SER A 75 -4.57 25.67 7.55
N GLN A 76 -5.14 26.84 7.26
CA GLN A 76 -5.80 27.65 8.29
C GLN A 76 -6.97 26.89 8.93
N ALA A 77 -7.77 26.17 8.13
CA ALA A 77 -8.85 25.34 8.61
C ALA A 77 -8.35 24.27 9.61
N SER A 78 -7.28 23.55 9.29
CA SER A 78 -6.68 22.58 10.22
C SER A 78 -6.16 23.24 11.50
N ALA A 79 -5.46 24.38 11.39
CA ALA A 79 -4.99 25.13 12.56
C ALA A 79 -6.16 25.63 13.44
N ASN A 80 -7.28 26.00 12.83
CA ASN A 80 -8.50 26.41 13.54
C ASN A 80 -9.20 25.21 14.19
N GLN A 81 -9.23 24.05 13.54
CA GLN A 81 -9.74 22.82 14.16
C GLN A 81 -8.91 22.39 15.38
N ARG A 82 -7.57 22.52 15.30
CA ARG A 82 -6.67 22.28 16.44
C ARG A 82 -6.94 23.25 17.59
N LYS A 83 -7.06 24.56 17.30
CA LYS A 83 -7.49 25.57 18.28
C LYS A 83 -8.83 25.20 18.92
N GLY A 84 -9.80 24.71 18.13
CA GLY A 84 -11.10 24.28 18.63
C GLY A 84 -11.07 23.12 19.64
N ARG A 85 -9.95 22.40 19.78
CA ARG A 85 -9.82 21.28 20.73
C ARG A 85 -9.70 21.72 22.19
N CYS A 86 -9.23 22.93 22.47
CA CYS A 86 -9.14 23.44 23.85
C CYS A 86 -10.38 24.23 24.32
N GLY A 87 -11.40 24.43 23.48
CA GLY A 87 -12.53 25.32 23.77
C GLY A 87 -13.88 24.63 24.02
N ARG A 88 -13.93 23.31 24.19
CA ARG A 88 -15.21 22.57 24.22
C ARG A 88 -15.91 22.54 25.57
N VAL A 89 -15.15 22.49 26.67
CA VAL A 89 -15.69 22.29 28.04
C VAL A 89 -15.49 23.54 28.91
N SER A 90 -14.45 24.32 28.63
CA SER A 90 -14.13 25.57 29.31
C SER A 90 -13.30 26.45 28.39
N GLU A 91 -13.05 27.70 28.80
CA GLU A 91 -12.02 28.53 28.16
C GLU A 91 -10.66 27.81 28.20
N GLY A 92 -9.98 27.82 27.06
CA GLY A 92 -8.69 27.17 26.88
C GLY A 92 -7.77 28.00 25.99
N ILE A 93 -6.48 27.66 26.03
CA ILE A 93 -5.41 28.41 25.37
C ILE A 93 -4.80 27.54 24.27
N CYS A 94 -4.75 28.07 23.05
CA CYS A 94 -4.02 27.46 21.94
C CYS A 94 -2.75 28.27 21.68
N ILE A 95 -1.60 27.62 21.80
CA ILE A 95 -0.29 28.19 21.54
C ILE A 95 0.19 27.67 20.18
N ARG A 96 0.24 28.56 19.18
CA ARG A 96 0.80 28.26 17.86
C ARG A 96 2.31 28.54 17.90
N LEU A 97 3.12 27.59 17.46
CA LEU A 97 4.59 27.72 17.43
C LEU A 97 5.08 28.35 16.12
N TYR A 98 4.29 29.25 15.55
CA TYR A 98 4.54 29.96 14.30
C TYR A 98 3.91 31.36 14.38
N SER A 99 4.46 32.31 13.62
CA SER A 99 4.00 33.71 13.62
C SER A 99 2.59 33.86 13.05
N GLU A 100 1.93 34.96 13.40
CA GLU A 100 0.65 35.33 12.80
C GLU A 100 0.73 35.53 11.28
N ASP A 101 1.80 36.16 10.78
CA ASP A 101 2.01 36.33 9.33
C ASP A 101 2.09 34.98 8.59
N ASP A 102 2.86 34.03 9.15
CA ASP A 102 2.90 32.64 8.65
C ASP A 102 1.50 32.00 8.65
N PHE A 103 0.70 32.17 9.72
CA PHE A 103 -0.68 31.69 9.76
C PHE A 103 -1.54 32.28 8.65
N LEU A 104 -1.51 33.61 8.48
CA LEU A 104 -2.32 34.34 7.51
C LEU A 104 -1.92 34.03 6.06
N SER A 105 -0.65 33.68 5.82
CA SER A 105 -0.14 33.32 4.50
C SER A 105 -0.47 31.89 4.04
N ARG A 106 -0.95 31.02 4.95
CA ARG A 106 -1.26 29.62 4.62
C ARG A 106 -2.55 29.49 3.81
N PRO A 107 -2.69 28.42 3.00
CA PRO A 107 -3.96 28.08 2.36
C PRO A 107 -5.10 27.96 3.37
N GLU A 108 -6.28 28.45 3.01
CA GLU A 108 -7.45 28.39 3.88
C GLU A 108 -7.86 26.94 4.17
N PHE A 109 -7.88 26.10 3.12
CA PHE A 109 -8.25 24.70 3.19
C PHE A 109 -7.10 23.78 2.77
N THR A 110 -7.15 22.54 3.25
CA THR A 110 -6.22 21.48 2.81
C THR A 110 -6.70 20.93 1.48
N ASP A 111 -5.78 20.67 0.54
CA ASP A 111 -6.12 20.07 -0.75
C ASP A 111 -7.01 18.82 -0.59
N PRO A 112 -8.11 18.71 -1.35
CA PRO A 112 -8.98 17.54 -1.28
C PRO A 112 -8.27 16.28 -1.77
N GLU A 113 -8.77 15.13 -1.31
CA GLU A 113 -8.12 13.84 -1.54
C GLU A 113 -7.94 13.50 -3.03
N ILE A 114 -8.90 13.88 -3.88
CA ILE A 114 -8.87 13.68 -5.33
C ILE A 114 -7.66 14.33 -6.02
N LEU A 115 -7.07 15.39 -5.44
CA LEU A 115 -5.90 16.05 -6.01
C LEU A 115 -4.57 15.42 -5.58
N ARG A 116 -4.59 14.52 -4.60
CA ARG A 116 -3.38 14.01 -3.91
C ARG A 116 -3.28 12.50 -3.83
N THR A 117 -4.16 11.75 -4.48
CA THR A 117 -4.15 10.28 -4.57
C THR A 117 -4.07 9.80 -6.01
N ASN A 118 -3.76 8.51 -6.20
CA ASN A 118 -3.84 7.87 -7.51
C ASN A 118 -5.31 7.67 -7.89
N LEU A 119 -5.68 8.00 -9.13
CA LEU A 119 -7.07 8.01 -9.59
C LEU A 119 -7.51 6.71 -10.28
N ALA A 120 -6.65 5.70 -10.42
CA ALA A 120 -6.97 4.49 -11.18
C ALA A 120 -8.24 3.78 -10.70
N SER A 121 -8.45 3.66 -9.38
CA SER A 121 -9.66 3.07 -8.81
C SER A 121 -10.91 3.87 -9.17
N VAL A 122 -10.84 5.20 -9.08
CA VAL A 122 -11.95 6.11 -9.41
C VAL A 122 -12.27 6.02 -10.90
N ILE A 123 -11.24 6.09 -11.75
CA ILE A 123 -11.35 5.99 -13.21
C ILE A 123 -11.97 4.65 -13.61
N LEU A 124 -11.53 3.55 -13.01
CA LEU A 124 -12.06 2.22 -13.29
C LEU A 124 -13.56 2.13 -12.97
N GLN A 125 -13.97 2.63 -11.80
CA GLN A 125 -15.37 2.63 -11.37
C GLN A 125 -16.24 3.56 -12.24
N MET A 126 -15.78 4.78 -12.52
CA MET A 126 -16.49 5.71 -13.40
C MET A 126 -16.69 5.14 -14.80
N THR A 127 -15.66 4.48 -15.34
CA THR A 127 -15.73 3.82 -16.66
C THR A 127 -16.71 2.64 -16.62
N ALA A 128 -16.71 1.85 -15.55
CA ALA A 128 -17.64 0.73 -15.35
C ALA A 128 -19.10 1.18 -15.28
N LEU A 129 -19.35 2.34 -14.66
CA LEU A 129 -20.68 2.95 -14.55
C LEU A 129 -21.10 3.72 -15.81
N GLY A 130 -20.22 3.88 -16.80
CA GLY A 130 -20.54 4.61 -18.03
C GLY A 130 -20.70 6.12 -17.87
N LEU A 131 -19.97 6.73 -16.92
CA LEU A 131 -20.08 8.17 -16.61
C LEU A 131 -19.42 9.11 -17.65
N GLY A 132 -18.88 8.56 -18.74
CA GLY A 132 -18.31 9.33 -19.85
C GLY A 132 -16.89 9.85 -19.58
N ASP A 133 -16.54 10.98 -20.21
CA ASP A 133 -15.22 11.60 -20.06
C ASP A 133 -15.04 12.15 -18.64
N ILE A 134 -14.02 11.63 -17.96
CA ILE A 134 -13.65 12.02 -16.60
C ILE A 134 -13.25 13.50 -16.54
N ALA A 135 -12.62 14.03 -17.60
CA ALA A 135 -12.26 15.44 -17.63
C ALA A 135 -13.47 16.38 -17.73
N ALA A 136 -14.60 15.88 -18.22
CA ALA A 136 -15.87 16.60 -18.30
C ALA A 136 -16.77 16.37 -17.08
N PHE A 137 -16.40 15.44 -16.18
CA PHE A 137 -17.18 15.14 -14.99
C PHE A 137 -17.18 16.33 -14.01
N PRO A 138 -18.34 16.73 -13.45
CA PRO A 138 -18.48 17.94 -12.64
C PRO A 138 -17.97 17.74 -11.20
N PHE A 139 -16.66 17.59 -11.04
CA PHE A 139 -16.03 17.56 -9.71
C PHE A 139 -16.13 18.93 -9.01
N VAL A 140 -16.26 18.92 -7.68
CA VAL A 140 -16.17 20.15 -6.86
C VAL A 140 -14.81 20.81 -7.06
N GLU A 141 -13.74 20.01 -6.99
CA GLU A 141 -12.39 20.39 -7.39
C GLU A 141 -11.84 19.32 -8.33
N ALA A 142 -11.66 19.68 -9.60
CA ALA A 142 -11.25 18.75 -10.64
C ALA A 142 -9.77 18.40 -10.54
N PRO A 143 -9.39 17.11 -10.67
CA PRO A 143 -8.00 16.71 -10.74
C PRO A 143 -7.32 17.20 -12.03
N ASP A 144 -6.02 17.48 -11.94
CA ASP A 144 -5.21 17.79 -13.11
C ASP A 144 -5.28 16.65 -14.15
N LYS A 145 -5.40 17.01 -15.43
CA LYS A 145 -5.36 16.08 -16.58
C LYS A 145 -4.18 15.12 -16.51
N ARG A 146 -3.04 15.55 -15.96
CA ARG A 146 -1.85 14.70 -15.77
C ARG A 146 -2.09 13.54 -14.81
N ASN A 147 -2.82 13.77 -13.72
CA ASN A 147 -3.18 12.72 -12.76
C ASN A 147 -4.22 11.76 -13.36
N ILE A 148 -5.17 12.28 -14.15
CA ILE A 148 -6.14 11.46 -14.88
C ILE A 148 -5.40 10.54 -15.87
N GLN A 149 -4.53 11.10 -16.71
CA GLN A 149 -3.73 10.34 -17.68
C GLN A 149 -2.83 9.29 -17.01
N ASP A 150 -2.25 9.60 -15.85
CA ASP A 150 -1.44 8.62 -15.12
C ASP A 150 -2.27 7.44 -14.59
N GLY A 151 -3.47 7.71 -14.06
CA GLY A 151 -4.41 6.68 -13.64
C GLY A 151 -4.89 5.81 -14.82
N VAL A 152 -5.19 6.42 -15.97
CA VAL A 152 -5.50 5.73 -17.24
C VAL A 152 -4.33 4.82 -17.64
N ARG A 153 -3.10 5.34 -17.69
CA ARG A 153 -1.91 4.53 -17.99
C ARG A 153 -1.75 3.36 -17.04
N LEU A 154 -2.02 3.52 -15.75
CA LEU A 154 -1.99 2.39 -14.82
C LEU A 154 -3.04 1.33 -15.19
N LEU A 155 -4.26 1.74 -15.55
CA LEU A 155 -5.28 0.79 -15.99
C LEU A 155 -4.91 0.09 -17.32
N GLU A 156 -4.23 0.77 -18.24
CA GLU A 156 -3.64 0.16 -19.44
C GLU A 156 -2.53 -0.84 -19.06
N GLU A 157 -1.64 -0.46 -18.14
CA GLU A 157 -0.57 -1.32 -17.60
C GLU A 157 -1.17 -2.61 -16.99
N LEU A 158 -2.33 -2.53 -16.34
CA LEU A 158 -3.06 -3.66 -15.78
C LEU A 158 -3.91 -4.43 -16.80
N GLY A 159 -4.03 -3.94 -18.04
CA GLY A 159 -4.89 -4.51 -19.09
C GLY A 159 -6.39 -4.29 -18.84
N ALA A 160 -6.76 -3.33 -18.01
CA ALA A 160 -8.14 -3.05 -17.61
C ALA A 160 -8.90 -2.18 -18.64
N ILE A 161 -8.21 -1.29 -19.34
CA ILE A 161 -8.80 -0.43 -20.36
C ILE A 161 -8.04 -0.56 -21.68
N THR A 162 -8.75 -0.27 -22.77
CA THR A 162 -8.16 -0.03 -24.08
C THR A 162 -8.52 1.37 -24.53
N THR A 163 -7.55 2.06 -25.11
CA THR A 163 -7.77 3.26 -25.91
C THR A 163 -8.16 2.84 -27.31
N ASP A 164 -9.36 3.23 -27.74
CA ASP A 164 -9.70 3.26 -29.15
C ASP A 164 -9.36 4.66 -29.64
N GLU A 165 -8.42 4.78 -30.58
CA GLU A 165 -7.93 6.07 -31.10
C GLU A 165 -9.05 6.92 -31.72
N GLN A 166 -10.19 6.31 -32.07
CA GLN A 166 -11.35 7.00 -32.64
C GLN A 166 -12.45 7.30 -31.63
N ALA A 167 -12.40 6.72 -30.41
CA ALA A 167 -13.43 6.90 -29.41
C ALA A 167 -13.07 8.03 -28.42
N SER A 168 -14.04 8.89 -28.13
CA SER A 168 -13.95 9.93 -27.09
C SER A 168 -13.92 9.39 -25.66
N ALA A 169 -14.07 8.08 -25.46
CA ALA A 169 -14.19 7.44 -24.16
C ALA A 169 -13.36 6.15 -24.05
N TYR A 170 -12.76 5.94 -22.88
CA TYR A 170 -12.06 4.70 -22.54
C TYR A 170 -13.04 3.53 -22.45
N LYS A 171 -12.64 2.36 -22.96
CA LYS A 171 -13.47 1.15 -22.90
C LYS A 171 -12.83 0.11 -21.99
N LEU A 172 -13.62 -0.44 -21.08
CA LEU A 172 -13.18 -1.58 -20.27
C LEU A 172 -12.97 -2.82 -21.13
N THR A 173 -11.83 -3.48 -20.95
CA THR A 173 -11.61 -4.84 -21.44
C THR A 173 -12.46 -5.83 -20.63
N PRO A 174 -12.62 -7.10 -21.07
CA PRO A 174 -13.24 -8.13 -20.25
C PRO A 174 -12.59 -8.25 -18.87
N LEU A 175 -11.26 -8.17 -18.82
CA LEU A 175 -10.49 -8.14 -17.58
C LEU A 175 -10.83 -6.90 -16.75
N GLY A 176 -10.90 -5.71 -17.35
CA GLY A 176 -11.31 -4.47 -16.68
C GLY A 176 -12.68 -4.55 -16.02
N ARG A 177 -13.64 -5.20 -16.67
CA ARG A 177 -14.98 -5.42 -16.12
C ARG A 177 -14.98 -6.37 -14.93
N GLN A 178 -14.08 -7.35 -14.90
CA GLN A 178 -13.91 -8.21 -13.72
C GLN A 178 -13.20 -7.45 -12.60
N LEU A 179 -12.15 -6.68 -12.92
CA LEU A 179 -11.43 -5.86 -11.94
C LEU A 179 -12.35 -4.88 -11.21
N SER A 180 -13.27 -4.23 -11.92
CA SER A 180 -14.19 -3.25 -11.32
C SER A 180 -15.19 -3.86 -10.33
N GLN A 181 -15.37 -5.20 -10.33
CA GLN A 181 -16.26 -5.89 -9.40
C GLN A 181 -15.59 -6.20 -8.05
N LEU A 182 -14.25 -6.22 -7.99
CA LEU A 182 -13.53 -6.50 -6.75
C LEU A 182 -13.44 -5.23 -5.88
N PRO A 183 -13.75 -5.30 -4.56
CA PRO A 183 -13.76 -4.14 -3.65
C PRO A 183 -12.36 -3.79 -3.13
N VAL A 184 -11.34 -3.79 -3.99
CA VAL A 184 -9.94 -3.48 -3.64
C VAL A 184 -9.27 -2.65 -4.74
N ASP A 185 -8.07 -2.14 -4.46
CA ASP A 185 -7.26 -1.43 -5.46
C ASP A 185 -7.08 -2.26 -6.75
N PRO A 186 -7.15 -1.65 -7.95
CA PRO A 186 -7.03 -2.35 -9.23
C PRO A 186 -5.77 -3.23 -9.35
N ARG A 187 -4.64 -2.84 -8.74
CA ARG A 187 -3.44 -3.67 -8.72
C ARG A 187 -3.68 -4.95 -7.94
N LEU A 188 -4.28 -4.85 -6.76
CA LEU A 188 -4.59 -6.00 -5.91
C LEU A 188 -5.63 -6.91 -6.57
N ALA A 189 -6.67 -6.32 -7.17
CA ALA A 189 -7.66 -7.07 -7.93
C ALA A 189 -7.01 -7.85 -9.09
N ARG A 190 -6.05 -7.23 -9.80
CA ARG A 190 -5.31 -7.87 -10.89
C ARG A 190 -4.54 -9.11 -10.45
N MET A 191 -3.96 -9.10 -9.25
CA MET A 191 -3.28 -10.25 -8.67
C MET A 191 -4.24 -11.40 -8.41
N VAL A 192 -5.42 -11.13 -7.84
CA VAL A 192 -6.45 -12.15 -7.56
C VAL A 192 -6.94 -12.79 -8.85
N LEU A 193 -7.19 -11.99 -9.89
CA LEU A 193 -7.66 -12.52 -11.18
C LEU A 193 -6.58 -13.34 -11.90
N GLU A 194 -5.30 -12.95 -11.84
CA GLU A 194 -4.24 -13.80 -12.44
C GLU A 194 -4.07 -15.11 -11.69
N ALA A 195 -4.25 -15.11 -10.38
CA ALA A 195 -4.03 -16.27 -9.52
C ALA A 195 -4.85 -17.50 -9.94
N GLN A 196 -5.96 -17.31 -10.67
CA GLN A 196 -6.73 -18.39 -11.28
C GLN A 196 -5.87 -19.26 -12.20
N LYS A 197 -5.04 -18.64 -13.06
CA LYS A 197 -4.21 -19.36 -14.04
C LYS A 197 -3.07 -20.14 -13.39
N HIS A 198 -2.69 -19.73 -12.18
CA HIS A 198 -1.57 -20.27 -11.41
C HIS A 198 -2.03 -21.17 -10.25
N GLY A 199 -3.34 -21.39 -10.10
CA GLY A 199 -3.89 -22.22 -9.02
C GLY A 199 -3.58 -21.70 -7.62
N CYS A 200 -3.42 -20.38 -7.44
CA CYS A 200 -2.99 -19.75 -6.19
C CYS A 200 -3.98 -18.69 -5.66
N VAL A 201 -5.25 -18.80 -6.05
CA VAL A 201 -6.32 -17.83 -5.75
C VAL A 201 -6.50 -17.63 -4.24
N ARG A 202 -6.41 -18.70 -3.45
CA ARG A 202 -6.53 -18.65 -1.99
C ARG A 202 -5.43 -17.77 -1.38
N GLU A 203 -4.18 -18.02 -1.73
CA GLU A 203 -3.01 -17.28 -1.25
C GLU A 203 -3.05 -15.82 -1.72
N ALA A 204 -3.39 -15.60 -2.99
CA ALA A 204 -3.54 -14.25 -3.54
C ALA A 204 -4.62 -13.45 -2.80
N MET A 205 -5.79 -14.03 -2.51
CA MET A 205 -6.83 -13.36 -1.71
C MET A 205 -6.38 -13.07 -0.28
N ILE A 206 -5.65 -13.99 0.38
CA ILE A 206 -5.10 -13.76 1.73
C ILE A 206 -4.15 -12.56 1.71
N ILE A 207 -3.25 -12.51 0.73
CA ILE A 207 -2.25 -11.46 0.59
C ILE A 207 -2.91 -10.12 0.24
N THR A 208 -3.80 -10.08 -0.74
CA THR A 208 -4.41 -8.82 -1.19
C THR A 208 -5.34 -8.22 -0.14
N SER A 209 -6.08 -9.06 0.61
CA SER A 209 -6.86 -8.59 1.75
C SER A 209 -5.98 -8.03 2.87
N ALA A 210 -4.81 -8.63 3.15
CA ALA A 210 -3.85 -8.07 4.11
C ALA A 210 -3.28 -6.72 3.67
N LEU A 211 -2.94 -6.59 2.38
CA LEU A 211 -2.40 -5.36 1.80
C LEU A 211 -3.42 -4.22 1.74
N SER A 212 -4.72 -4.53 1.78
CA SER A 212 -5.80 -3.55 1.74
C SER A 212 -6.10 -2.92 3.10
N ILE A 213 -5.53 -3.45 4.17
CA ILE A 213 -5.77 -2.98 5.54
C ILE A 213 -4.46 -2.60 6.22
N GLN A 214 -4.56 -2.04 7.42
CA GLN A 214 -3.37 -1.88 8.24
C GLN A 214 -2.87 -3.24 8.76
N ASP A 215 -1.54 -3.43 8.77
CA ASP A 215 -0.92 -4.68 9.26
C ASP A 215 -1.46 -5.06 10.66
N PRO A 216 -1.96 -6.30 10.84
CA PRO A 216 -2.49 -6.79 12.12
C PRO A 216 -1.40 -6.98 13.18
N ARG A 217 -0.12 -7.07 12.79
CA ARG A 217 1.01 -7.19 13.73
C ARG A 217 1.27 -5.85 14.40
N GLU A 218 1.30 -5.88 15.73
CA GLU A 218 1.64 -4.74 16.57
C GLU A 218 3.11 -4.81 16.99
N ARG A 219 3.82 -3.69 16.94
CA ARG A 219 5.22 -3.58 17.38
C ARG A 219 5.37 -2.44 18.38
N PRO A 220 4.91 -2.61 19.65
CA PRO A 220 4.99 -1.57 20.68
C PRO A 220 6.44 -1.16 20.94
N MET A 221 6.68 0.12 21.22
CA MET A 221 8.05 0.66 21.37
C MET A 221 8.80 0.07 22.56
N ASP A 222 8.09 -0.25 23.65
CA ASP A 222 8.61 -0.86 24.87
C ASP A 222 8.83 -2.38 24.74
N LYS A 223 8.16 -3.04 23.79
CA LYS A 223 8.15 -4.50 23.64
C LYS A 223 8.59 -4.98 22.26
N GLN A 224 9.40 -4.18 21.57
CA GLN A 224 9.84 -4.49 20.20
C GLN A 224 10.50 -5.86 20.08
N GLN A 225 11.41 -6.21 20.99
CA GLN A 225 12.11 -7.51 20.94
C GLN A 225 11.14 -8.68 21.12
N ALA A 226 10.21 -8.58 22.08
CA ALA A 226 9.23 -9.62 22.37
C ALA A 226 8.21 -9.77 21.23
N SER A 227 7.75 -8.67 20.63
CA SER A 227 6.87 -8.74 19.44
C SER A 227 7.61 -9.33 18.24
N ASP A 228 8.86 -8.91 18.00
CA ASP A 228 9.67 -9.39 16.88
C ASP A 228 9.95 -10.90 17.02
N GLU A 229 10.18 -11.41 18.23
CA GLU A 229 10.34 -12.83 18.50
C GLU A 229 9.06 -13.62 18.20
N LYS A 230 7.91 -13.14 18.67
CA LYS A 230 6.61 -13.77 18.39
C LYS A 230 6.28 -13.78 16.90
N HIS A 231 6.59 -12.71 16.18
CA HIS A 231 6.27 -12.57 14.76
C HIS A 231 7.25 -13.32 13.85
N ARG A 232 8.48 -13.58 14.33
CA ARG A 232 9.51 -14.31 13.57
C ARG A 232 9.05 -15.68 13.07
N ARG A 233 8.18 -16.37 13.80
CA ARG A 233 7.63 -17.67 13.38
C ARG A 233 6.83 -17.63 12.08
N PHE A 234 6.37 -16.44 11.67
CA PHE A 234 5.64 -16.25 10.42
C PHE A 234 6.55 -15.85 9.27
N HIS A 235 7.79 -15.44 9.53
CA HIS A 235 8.70 -14.96 8.50
C HIS A 235 9.01 -16.07 7.51
N ASP A 236 8.87 -15.75 6.23
CA ASP A 236 9.50 -16.51 5.17
C ASP A 236 10.85 -15.86 4.80
N LYS A 237 11.81 -16.69 4.39
CA LYS A 237 13.18 -16.23 4.11
C LYS A 237 13.28 -15.42 2.82
N GLU A 238 12.35 -15.63 1.90
CA GLU A 238 12.38 -15.07 0.55
C GLU A 238 11.17 -14.17 0.25
N SER A 239 10.15 -14.11 1.13
CA SER A 239 8.93 -13.35 0.87
C SER A 239 8.20 -12.81 2.10
N ASP A 240 8.12 -11.49 2.23
CA ASP A 240 7.23 -10.86 3.23
C ASP A 240 5.75 -11.12 2.92
N PHE A 241 5.38 -11.41 1.65
CA PHE A 241 4.00 -11.72 1.28
C PHE A 241 3.57 -13.08 1.87
N LEU A 242 4.45 -14.08 1.82
CA LEU A 242 4.18 -15.39 2.42
C LEU A 242 4.10 -15.32 3.95
N ALA A 243 4.69 -14.31 4.58
CA ALA A 243 4.49 -14.10 6.01
C ALA A 243 3.02 -13.85 6.38
N PHE A 244 2.24 -13.22 5.49
CA PHE A 244 0.80 -13.10 5.66
C PHE A 244 0.08 -14.45 5.50
N VAL A 245 0.47 -15.27 4.53
CA VAL A 245 -0.10 -16.63 4.36
C VAL A 245 0.17 -17.49 5.60
N ASN A 246 1.40 -17.45 6.12
CA ASN A 246 1.79 -18.18 7.33
C ASN A 246 1.00 -17.71 8.55
N LEU A 247 0.87 -16.39 8.74
CA LEU A 247 0.08 -15.80 9.81
C LEU A 247 -1.40 -16.19 9.69
N TRP A 248 -1.96 -16.14 8.49
CA TRP A 248 -3.35 -16.51 8.23
C TRP A 248 -3.64 -17.96 8.58
N ASN A 249 -2.78 -18.89 8.13
CA ASN A 249 -2.92 -20.32 8.42
C ASN A 249 -2.87 -20.57 9.94
N TYR A 250 -1.88 -19.97 10.63
CA TYR A 250 -1.78 -20.04 12.08
C TYR A 250 -3.04 -19.52 12.77
N LEU A 251 -3.55 -18.35 12.38
CA LEU A 251 -4.76 -17.80 12.98
C LEU A 251 -5.97 -18.72 12.76
N GLY A 252 -6.10 -19.31 11.57
CA GLY A 252 -7.17 -20.26 11.26
C GLY A 252 -7.11 -21.53 12.11
N GLU A 253 -5.92 -22.10 12.32
CA GLU A 253 -5.72 -23.26 13.21
C GLU A 253 -6.10 -22.91 14.66
N GLN A 254 -5.64 -21.77 15.15
CA GLN A 254 -5.90 -21.35 16.53
C GLN A 254 -7.37 -21.00 16.76
N GLN A 255 -8.08 -20.45 15.77
CA GLN A 255 -9.52 -20.20 15.85
C GLN A 255 -10.33 -21.49 15.91
N LYS A 256 -9.89 -22.56 15.24
CA LYS A 256 -10.54 -23.89 15.32
C LYS A 256 -10.30 -24.55 16.67
N ALA A 257 -9.11 -24.38 17.24
CA ALA A 257 -8.71 -25.04 18.49
C ALA A 257 -9.20 -24.31 19.76
N LEU A 258 -9.39 -23.00 19.71
CA LEU A 258 -9.65 -22.16 20.89
C LEU A 258 -11.07 -21.59 20.88
N SER A 259 -11.62 -21.34 22.08
CA SER A 259 -12.83 -20.52 22.21
C SER A 259 -12.56 -19.07 21.79
N SER A 260 -13.59 -18.33 21.37
CA SER A 260 -13.46 -16.91 20.97
C SER A 260 -12.70 -16.05 21.98
N ASN A 261 -12.97 -16.23 23.28
CA ASN A 261 -12.28 -15.49 24.35
C ASN A 261 -10.81 -15.88 24.48
N ALA A 262 -10.49 -17.17 24.37
CA ALA A 262 -9.12 -17.66 24.40
C ALA A 262 -8.34 -17.20 23.16
N PHE A 263 -8.95 -17.21 21.97
CA PHE A 263 -8.35 -16.70 20.74
C PHE A 263 -8.07 -15.19 20.80
N ARG A 264 -9.01 -14.40 21.33
CA ARG A 264 -8.78 -12.95 21.53
C ARG A 264 -7.62 -12.68 22.49
N ARG A 265 -7.50 -13.49 23.56
CA ARG A 265 -6.37 -13.42 24.48
C ARG A 265 -5.06 -13.83 23.81
N LEU A 266 -5.07 -14.87 22.97
CA LEU A 266 -3.91 -15.30 22.18
C LEU A 266 -3.41 -14.16 21.27
N CYS A 267 -4.31 -13.52 20.52
CA CYS A 267 -3.96 -12.39 19.64
C CYS A 267 -3.19 -11.32 20.44
N ARG A 268 -3.71 -10.95 21.62
CA ARG A 268 -3.05 -9.98 22.49
C ARG A 268 -1.67 -10.46 22.98
N THR A 269 -1.55 -11.72 23.39
CA THR A 269 -0.28 -12.31 23.87
C THR A 269 0.79 -12.34 22.76
N ASP A 270 0.37 -12.53 21.52
CA ASP A 270 1.26 -12.63 20.36
C ASP A 270 1.38 -11.31 19.59
N TYR A 271 1.01 -10.19 20.22
CA TYR A 271 1.11 -8.83 19.65
C TYR A 271 0.39 -8.70 18.30
N LEU A 272 -0.83 -9.23 18.22
CA LEU A 272 -1.73 -9.13 17.08
C LEU A 272 -2.97 -8.33 17.47
N ASN A 273 -3.31 -7.34 16.65
CA ASN A 273 -4.52 -6.56 16.80
C ASN A 273 -5.74 -7.39 16.36
N TYR A 274 -6.54 -7.86 17.32
CA TYR A 274 -7.71 -8.69 17.05
C TYR A 274 -8.72 -8.04 16.09
N LEU A 275 -8.91 -6.72 16.16
CA LEU A 275 -9.86 -6.02 15.28
C LEU A 275 -9.36 -6.00 13.83
N ARG A 276 -8.06 -5.77 13.60
CA ARG A 276 -7.46 -5.86 12.27
C ARG A 276 -7.44 -7.29 11.72
N VAL A 277 -7.26 -8.30 12.59
CA VAL A 277 -7.42 -9.70 12.19
C VAL A 277 -8.85 -9.98 11.72
N ARG A 278 -9.85 -9.45 12.42
CA ARG A 278 -11.27 -9.56 12.01
C ARG A 278 -11.52 -8.84 10.69
N GLU A 279 -11.07 -7.60 10.56
CA GLU A 279 -11.15 -6.82 9.32
C GLU A 279 -10.52 -7.57 8.13
N TRP A 280 -9.33 -8.15 8.33
CA TRP A 280 -8.66 -8.97 7.32
C TRP A 280 -9.53 -10.16 6.87
N GLN A 281 -10.12 -10.87 7.84
CA GLN A 281 -11.00 -12.00 7.57
C GLN A 281 -12.29 -11.59 6.85
N ASP A 282 -12.84 -10.42 7.19
CA ASP A 282 -14.04 -9.87 6.56
C ASP A 282 -13.75 -9.49 5.09
N ILE A 283 -12.64 -8.79 4.80
CA ILE A 283 -12.22 -8.45 3.42
C ILE A 283 -11.94 -9.72 2.60
N TYR A 284 -11.25 -10.71 3.17
CA TYR A 284 -11.05 -12.00 2.49
C TYR A 284 -12.38 -12.67 2.14
N THR A 285 -13.35 -12.63 3.05
CA THR A 285 -14.69 -13.21 2.83
C THR A 285 -15.44 -12.48 1.71
N GLN A 286 -15.37 -11.15 1.67
CA GLN A 286 -15.93 -10.33 0.60
C GLN A 286 -15.29 -10.66 -0.76
N LEU A 287 -13.96 -10.72 -0.82
CA LEU A 287 -13.24 -11.12 -2.04
C LEU A 287 -13.66 -12.51 -2.51
N ARG A 288 -13.73 -13.47 -1.58
CA ARG A 288 -14.14 -14.85 -1.90
C ARG A 288 -15.56 -14.91 -2.46
N GLN A 289 -16.48 -14.08 -1.97
CA GLN A 289 -17.83 -14.01 -2.50
C GLN A 289 -17.82 -13.54 -3.96
N VAL A 290 -17.14 -12.43 -4.27
CA VAL A 290 -17.04 -11.91 -5.64
C VAL A 290 -16.33 -12.91 -6.57
N VAL A 291 -15.22 -13.52 -6.12
CA VAL A 291 -14.49 -14.54 -6.89
C VAL A 291 -15.38 -15.75 -7.21
N LYS A 292 -16.25 -16.16 -6.28
CA LYS A 292 -17.22 -17.23 -6.50
C LYS A 292 -18.31 -16.83 -7.51
N GLU A 293 -18.82 -15.59 -7.43
CA GLU A 293 -19.80 -15.04 -8.38
C GLU A 293 -19.21 -14.95 -9.81
N LEU A 294 -17.92 -14.65 -9.92
CA LEU A 294 -17.15 -14.67 -11.19
C LEU A 294 -16.84 -16.08 -11.71
N GLY A 295 -17.20 -17.15 -10.98
CA GLY A 295 -16.94 -18.53 -11.37
C GLY A 295 -15.46 -18.95 -11.27
N ILE A 296 -14.65 -18.22 -10.50
CA ILE A 296 -13.22 -18.50 -10.35
C ILE A 296 -13.03 -19.58 -9.27
N PRO A 297 -12.39 -20.72 -9.60
CA PRO A 297 -12.14 -21.77 -8.63
C PRO A 297 -11.07 -21.34 -7.62
N VAL A 298 -11.30 -21.66 -6.35
CA VAL A 298 -10.33 -21.46 -5.27
C VAL A 298 -9.61 -22.78 -5.04
N ASN A 299 -8.28 -22.76 -5.04
CA ASN A 299 -7.45 -23.94 -4.79
C ASN A 299 -7.63 -24.49 -3.37
N SER A 300 -7.62 -25.81 -3.26
CA SER A 300 -7.68 -26.54 -1.98
C SER A 300 -6.28 -26.84 -1.43
N GLU A 301 -5.34 -27.15 -2.31
CA GLU A 301 -3.94 -27.41 -1.95
C GLU A 301 -3.13 -26.10 -1.94
N PRO A 302 -2.13 -25.97 -1.05
CA PRO A 302 -1.23 -24.83 -1.04
C PRO A 302 -0.49 -24.68 -2.37
N ALA A 303 -0.52 -23.48 -2.95
CA ALA A 303 0.22 -23.18 -4.17
C ALA A 303 1.73 -23.03 -3.91
N GLU A 304 2.53 -23.31 -4.95
CA GLU A 304 3.98 -23.15 -4.90
C GLU A 304 4.41 -21.68 -4.88
N TYR A 305 5.61 -21.42 -4.33
CA TYR A 305 6.19 -20.08 -4.24
C TYR A 305 6.13 -19.35 -5.58
N ARG A 306 6.62 -19.98 -6.64
CA ARG A 306 6.69 -19.39 -7.99
C ARG A 306 5.32 -18.92 -8.47
N GLU A 307 4.32 -19.78 -8.38
CA GLU A 307 2.96 -19.53 -8.89
C GLU A 307 2.27 -18.38 -8.16
N ILE A 308 2.46 -18.27 -6.84
CA ILE A 308 1.97 -17.13 -6.06
C ILE A 308 2.63 -15.84 -6.56
N HIS A 309 3.96 -15.83 -6.69
CA HIS A 309 4.69 -14.60 -7.00
C HIS A 309 4.50 -14.13 -8.45
N ILE A 310 4.28 -15.04 -9.41
CA ILE A 310 3.89 -14.67 -10.78
C ILE A 310 2.53 -13.98 -10.79
N ALA A 311 1.55 -14.49 -10.05
CA ALA A 311 0.25 -13.85 -9.95
C ALA A 311 0.35 -12.45 -9.34
N LEU A 312 1.13 -12.29 -8.26
CA LEU A 312 1.37 -10.98 -7.62
C LEU A 312 2.07 -9.99 -8.56
N LEU A 313 3.03 -10.46 -9.38
CA LEU A 313 3.77 -9.61 -10.32
C LEU A 313 2.83 -8.84 -11.26
N THR A 314 1.69 -9.41 -11.66
CA THR A 314 0.75 -8.73 -12.58
C THR A 314 0.21 -7.41 -12.06
N GLY A 315 0.05 -7.25 -10.74
CA GLY A 315 -0.33 -5.98 -10.12
C GLY A 315 0.87 -5.11 -9.75
N LEU A 316 2.08 -5.67 -9.71
CA LEU A 316 3.32 -5.06 -9.20
C LEU A 316 4.41 -4.89 -10.26
N LEU A 317 4.10 -4.95 -11.56
CA LEU A 317 5.10 -4.84 -12.64
C LEU A 317 5.94 -3.56 -12.57
N SER A 318 5.37 -2.47 -12.07
CA SER A 318 6.08 -1.20 -11.86
C SER A 318 6.82 -1.12 -10.52
N HIS A 319 6.70 -2.12 -9.65
CA HIS A 319 7.31 -2.19 -8.31
C HIS A 319 8.36 -3.31 -8.22
N ILE A 320 9.00 -3.64 -9.35
CA ILE A 320 10.17 -4.52 -9.37
C ILE A 320 11.46 -3.72 -9.26
N GLY A 321 12.52 -4.36 -8.77
CA GLY A 321 13.85 -3.77 -8.69
C GLY A 321 14.97 -4.77 -8.86
N MET A 322 16.02 -4.33 -9.53
CA MET A 322 17.31 -5.02 -9.66
C MET A 322 18.33 -4.36 -8.74
N LYS A 323 18.95 -5.14 -7.87
CA LYS A 323 19.96 -4.68 -6.92
C LYS A 323 21.20 -4.18 -7.65
N ASP A 324 21.72 -3.04 -7.26
CA ASP A 324 23.02 -2.55 -7.72
C ASP A 324 24.15 -3.41 -7.10
N ALA A 325 25.21 -3.66 -7.87
CA ALA A 325 26.33 -4.50 -7.40
C ALA A 325 27.03 -3.90 -6.17
N ASP A 326 27.18 -2.57 -6.14
CA ASP A 326 28.03 -1.86 -5.18
C ASP A 326 27.24 -1.17 -4.06
N LYS A 327 25.91 -1.20 -4.09
CA LYS A 327 25.04 -0.46 -3.15
C LYS A 327 23.96 -1.37 -2.56
N GLN A 328 23.51 -1.03 -1.36
CA GLN A 328 22.29 -1.62 -0.76
C GLN A 328 21.03 -0.91 -1.29
N GLU A 329 21.01 -0.69 -2.59
CA GLU A 329 19.96 0.02 -3.33
C GLU A 329 19.56 -0.80 -4.55
N TYR A 330 18.34 -0.58 -5.01
CA TYR A 330 17.74 -1.20 -6.16
C TYR A 330 17.45 -0.14 -7.21
N THR A 331 17.79 -0.46 -8.46
CA THR A 331 17.24 0.21 -9.62
C THR A 331 15.87 -0.40 -9.90
N GLY A 332 14.81 0.41 -9.77
CA GLY A 332 13.44 0.04 -10.07
C GLY A 332 12.96 0.56 -11.42
N ALA A 333 11.69 0.28 -11.72
CA ALA A 333 11.02 0.78 -12.91
C ALA A 333 11.20 2.31 -13.05
N ARG A 334 11.41 2.77 -14.29
CA ARG A 334 11.59 4.21 -14.60
C ARG A 334 12.78 4.84 -13.87
N ASN A 335 13.83 4.06 -13.62
CA ASN A 335 15.07 4.46 -12.93
C ASN A 335 14.87 4.93 -11.47
N ALA A 336 13.77 4.56 -10.83
CA ALA A 336 13.58 4.81 -9.40
C ALA A 336 14.69 4.12 -8.59
N ARG A 337 15.22 4.79 -7.56
CA ARG A 337 16.21 4.20 -6.65
C ARG A 337 15.57 3.99 -5.29
N PHE A 338 15.56 2.76 -4.79
CA PHE A 338 14.94 2.44 -3.51
C PHE A 338 15.75 1.42 -2.71
N SER A 339 15.56 1.41 -1.39
CA SER A 339 16.06 0.35 -0.51
C SER A 339 14.90 -0.45 0.07
N ILE A 340 15.14 -1.73 0.40
CA ILE A 340 14.17 -2.54 1.14
C ILE A 340 13.99 -1.94 2.54
N PHE A 341 12.75 -1.86 3.01
CA PHE A 341 12.44 -1.35 4.34
C PHE A 341 13.06 -2.24 5.45
N PRO A 342 13.66 -1.67 6.53
CA PRO A 342 14.37 -2.44 7.55
C PRO A 342 13.54 -3.49 8.29
N GLY A 343 12.21 -3.36 8.28
CA GLY A 343 11.29 -4.33 8.86
C GLY A 343 11.04 -5.58 8.00
N SER A 344 11.56 -5.62 6.76
CA SER A 344 11.44 -6.79 5.86
C SER A 344 12.35 -7.93 6.29
N GLY A 345 11.90 -9.17 6.10
CA GLY A 345 12.75 -10.36 6.27
C GLY A 345 13.95 -10.38 5.33
N LEU A 346 13.84 -9.70 4.18
CA LEU A 346 14.87 -9.66 3.14
C LEU A 346 15.91 -8.56 3.38
N PHE A 347 15.74 -7.68 4.37
CA PHE A 347 16.61 -6.53 4.58
C PHE A 347 18.07 -6.91 4.84
N LYS A 348 18.32 -7.99 5.59
CA LYS A 348 19.68 -8.44 5.95
C LYS A 348 20.39 -9.17 4.81
N LYS A 349 19.63 -9.90 3.97
CA LYS A 349 20.15 -10.65 2.82
C LYS A 349 19.35 -10.29 1.57
N PRO A 350 19.50 -9.07 1.05
CA PRO A 350 18.70 -8.58 -0.07
C PRO A 350 19.06 -9.32 -1.37
N PRO A 351 18.08 -9.97 -2.03
CA PRO A 351 18.32 -10.75 -3.25
C PRO A 351 18.56 -9.84 -4.46
N LYS A 352 19.07 -10.40 -5.56
CA LYS A 352 19.40 -9.64 -6.77
C LYS A 352 18.18 -8.98 -7.42
N TRP A 353 17.04 -9.66 -7.40
CA TRP A 353 15.78 -9.17 -7.94
C TRP A 353 14.69 -9.26 -6.89
N VAL A 354 13.88 -8.21 -6.81
CA VAL A 354 12.72 -8.14 -5.92
C VAL A 354 11.51 -7.57 -6.60
N MET A 355 10.33 -7.94 -6.09
CA MET A 355 9.15 -7.09 -6.16
C MET A 355 8.80 -6.58 -4.77
N VAL A 356 8.12 -5.43 -4.70
CA VAL A 356 7.60 -4.86 -3.46
C VAL A 356 6.13 -4.48 -3.60
N ALA A 357 5.36 -4.60 -2.52
CA ALA A 357 3.95 -4.20 -2.54
C ALA A 357 3.80 -2.69 -2.70
N GLU A 358 4.62 -1.92 -1.97
CA GLU A 358 4.54 -0.46 -1.92
C GLU A 358 5.92 0.19 -2.10
N LEU A 359 5.94 1.30 -2.82
CA LEU A 359 7.04 2.25 -2.86
C LEU A 359 6.61 3.53 -2.13
N VAL A 360 7.24 3.82 -0.99
CA VAL A 360 6.88 4.96 -0.13
C VAL A 360 8.08 5.84 0.14
N GLU A 361 7.97 7.13 -0.18
CA GLU A 361 9.03 8.11 0.08
C GLU A 361 8.84 8.80 1.43
N THR A 362 9.90 8.77 2.24
CA THR A 362 10.01 9.53 3.50
C THR A 362 11.29 10.36 3.50
N SER A 363 12.37 9.89 4.12
CA SER A 363 13.73 10.46 3.96
C SER A 363 14.40 9.97 2.67
N ARG A 364 14.04 8.76 2.24
CA ARG A 364 14.37 8.16 0.95
C ARG A 364 13.21 7.28 0.50
N LEU A 365 13.30 6.74 -0.71
CA LEU A 365 12.33 5.80 -1.23
C LEU A 365 12.55 4.41 -0.63
N TRP A 366 11.50 3.87 -0.01
CA TRP A 366 11.50 2.54 0.59
C TRP A 366 10.56 1.61 -0.14
N GLY A 367 11.06 0.42 -0.48
CA GLY A 367 10.25 -0.71 -0.88
C GLY A 367 9.76 -1.48 0.35
N ARG A 368 8.45 -1.57 0.55
CA ARG A 368 7.84 -2.25 1.70
C ARG A 368 7.14 -3.52 1.24
N ILE A 369 7.24 -4.57 2.08
CA ILE A 369 6.72 -5.92 1.81
C ILE A 369 7.36 -6.46 0.52
N ALA A 370 8.54 -7.05 0.67
CA ALA A 370 9.37 -7.48 -0.43
C ALA A 370 9.34 -8.99 -0.62
N ALA A 371 9.52 -9.44 -1.86
CA ALA A 371 9.83 -10.83 -2.16
C ALA A 371 10.88 -10.94 -3.24
N ARG A 372 11.67 -12.01 -3.17
CA ARG A 372 12.56 -12.42 -4.26
C ARG A 372 11.71 -12.80 -5.47
N ILE A 373 12.18 -12.41 -6.64
CA ILE A 373 11.65 -12.89 -7.92
C ILE A 373 12.81 -13.30 -8.82
N ASP A 374 12.54 -14.15 -9.80
CA ASP A 374 13.44 -14.34 -10.93
C ASP A 374 12.96 -13.47 -12.12
N PRO A 375 13.86 -12.81 -12.85
CA PRO A 375 13.48 -11.87 -13.91
C PRO A 375 12.71 -12.53 -15.06
N GLU A 376 12.94 -13.83 -15.28
CA GLU A 376 12.25 -14.67 -16.27
C GLU A 376 10.75 -14.75 -16.02
N TRP A 377 10.30 -14.57 -14.78
CA TRP A 377 8.88 -14.59 -14.42
C TRP A 377 8.15 -13.36 -14.92
N VAL A 378 8.87 -12.27 -15.21
CA VAL A 378 8.30 -10.98 -15.59
C VAL A 378 7.88 -10.96 -17.06
N GLU A 379 8.67 -11.57 -17.95
CA GLU A 379 8.43 -11.51 -19.40
C GLU A 379 7.04 -12.06 -19.79
N PRO A 380 6.59 -13.25 -19.34
CA PRO A 380 5.31 -13.81 -19.74
C PRO A 380 4.10 -12.96 -19.32
N VAL A 381 4.19 -12.27 -18.18
CA VAL A 381 3.09 -11.46 -17.63
C VAL A 381 3.14 -9.98 -18.04
N ALA A 382 4.24 -9.54 -18.68
CA ALA A 382 4.47 -8.16 -19.09
C ALA A 382 4.59 -7.99 -20.61
N GLN A 383 4.11 -8.95 -21.42
CA GLN A 383 4.30 -8.94 -22.87
C GLN A 383 3.87 -7.65 -23.58
N HIS A 384 2.83 -6.97 -23.07
CA HIS A 384 2.33 -5.70 -23.58
C HIS A 384 3.16 -4.48 -23.16
N LEU A 385 4.14 -4.65 -22.27
CA LEU A 385 4.95 -3.57 -21.67
C LEU A 385 6.45 -3.70 -21.96
N ILE A 386 6.89 -4.87 -22.42
CA ILE A 386 8.30 -5.12 -22.74
C ILE A 386 8.72 -4.41 -24.02
N LYS A 387 9.99 -4.04 -24.08
CA LYS A 387 10.68 -3.56 -25.28
C LYS A 387 11.78 -4.54 -25.64
N ARG A 388 11.78 -4.97 -26.88
CA ARG A 388 12.80 -5.86 -27.47
C ARG A 388 13.80 -5.04 -28.27
N THR A 389 15.06 -5.38 -28.16
CA THR A 389 16.15 -4.77 -28.94
C THR A 389 17.05 -5.90 -29.43
N TYR A 390 17.34 -5.89 -30.72
CA TYR A 390 18.18 -6.91 -31.37
C TYR A 390 19.54 -6.31 -31.71
N SER A 391 20.61 -7.06 -31.46
CA SER A 391 21.99 -6.68 -31.74
C SER A 391 22.80 -7.85 -32.28
N GLU A 392 24.00 -7.57 -32.79
CA GLU A 392 24.97 -8.61 -33.22
C GLU A 392 24.41 -9.63 -34.23
N PRO A 393 23.85 -9.17 -35.37
CA PRO A 393 23.35 -10.09 -36.38
C PRO A 393 24.51 -10.91 -36.98
N HIS A 394 24.37 -12.23 -36.99
CA HIS A 394 25.35 -13.16 -37.56
C HIS A 394 24.65 -14.31 -38.28
N TRP A 395 25.33 -14.89 -39.27
CA TRP A 395 24.81 -16.03 -40.01
C TRP A 395 25.12 -17.35 -39.27
N GLU A 396 24.09 -18.08 -38.83
CA GLU A 396 24.25 -19.39 -38.20
C GLU A 396 24.05 -20.51 -39.23
N ARG A 397 25.17 -21.11 -39.67
CA ARG A 397 25.17 -22.13 -40.73
C ARG A 397 24.34 -23.37 -40.39
N ALA A 398 24.25 -23.74 -39.11
CA ALA A 398 23.53 -24.93 -38.67
C ALA A 398 22.00 -24.77 -38.78
N GLN A 399 21.48 -23.56 -38.50
CA GLN A 399 20.06 -23.24 -38.63
C GLN A 399 19.69 -22.69 -40.01
N GLY A 400 20.69 -22.33 -40.83
CA GLY A 400 20.47 -21.73 -42.15
C GLY A 400 19.76 -20.37 -42.07
N ALA A 401 19.97 -19.64 -40.97
CA ALA A 401 19.26 -18.41 -40.66
C ALA A 401 20.22 -17.32 -40.12
N VAL A 402 19.80 -16.06 -40.26
CA VAL A 402 20.42 -14.94 -39.56
C VAL A 402 19.93 -14.94 -38.13
N MET A 403 20.85 -15.06 -37.18
CA MET A 403 20.60 -14.99 -35.75
C MET A 403 21.03 -13.63 -35.22
N ALA A 404 20.36 -13.14 -34.18
CA ALA A 404 20.72 -11.90 -33.49
C ALA A 404 20.48 -12.08 -31.99
N THR A 405 21.26 -11.40 -31.16
CA THR A 405 21.07 -11.38 -29.72
C THR A 405 19.89 -10.51 -29.36
N GLU A 406 18.93 -11.07 -28.62
CA GLU A 406 17.77 -10.33 -28.12
C GLU A 406 17.98 -9.85 -26.68
N LYS A 407 17.76 -8.56 -26.46
CA LYS A 407 17.63 -7.94 -25.14
C LYS A 407 16.19 -7.53 -24.89
N VAL A 408 15.64 -7.95 -23.76
CA VAL A 408 14.27 -7.62 -23.35
C VAL A 408 14.29 -6.74 -22.10
N THR A 409 13.62 -5.60 -22.18
CA THR A 409 13.52 -4.65 -21.06
C THR A 409 12.06 -4.36 -20.70
N VAL A 410 11.79 -4.12 -19.42
CA VAL A 410 10.49 -3.61 -18.94
C VAL A 410 10.75 -2.39 -18.07
N TYR A 411 10.10 -1.27 -18.38
CA TYR A 411 10.32 0.01 -17.68
C TYR A 411 11.79 0.43 -17.51
N GLY A 412 12.67 0.06 -18.45
CA GLY A 412 14.11 0.35 -18.40
C GLY A 412 14.95 -0.70 -17.66
N LEU A 413 14.34 -1.71 -17.05
CA LEU A 413 15.05 -2.80 -16.39
C LEU A 413 15.30 -3.96 -17.36
N PRO A 414 16.53 -4.52 -17.44
CA PRO A 414 16.85 -5.64 -18.31
C PRO A 414 16.40 -6.97 -17.68
N ILE A 415 15.27 -7.52 -18.15
CA ILE A 415 14.76 -8.81 -17.68
C ILE A 415 15.39 -9.99 -18.44
N VAL A 416 15.77 -9.78 -19.70
CA VAL A 416 16.62 -10.69 -20.48
C VAL A 416 17.79 -9.88 -21.01
N ALA A 417 19.01 -10.22 -20.60
CA ALA A 417 20.21 -9.47 -20.97
C ALA A 417 20.68 -9.79 -22.40
N ALA A 418 20.66 -11.07 -22.76
CA ALA A 418 20.99 -11.62 -24.07
C ALA A 418 20.39 -13.03 -24.17
N ARG A 419 19.64 -13.32 -25.23
CA ARG A 419 19.26 -14.68 -25.64
C ARG A 419 19.32 -14.84 -27.15
#